data_AF-A0A2E9IT27-F1
#
_entry.id   AF-A0A2E9IT27-F1
#
_cell.length_a   1.000
_cell.length_b   1.000
_cell.length_c   1.000
_cell.angle_alpha   90.00
_cell.angle_beta   90.00
_cell.angle_gamma   90.00
#
_symmetry.space_group_name_H-M   'P 1'
#
loop_
_entity.id
_entity.type
_entity.pdbx_description
1 polymer ?
#
loop_
_entity_poly.entity_id
_entity_poly.type
_entity_poly.pdbx_seq_one_letter_code
_entity_poly.pdbx_strand_id
1 'polypeptide(L)'
;MINSMCSHASDARIGERRDSIERRLFASGGIVYRDDAIETTRRRGMPYVKYLEYLSGSSDVRIYFKTSDGRRPASSELEERRMSNGWDLHVVYVGGKSVIEVYKRSQGITEHEFNHLMALHAEGSFWKRVSQEEKAEEVSAFGFDMLRDDGQVRAKKIGADAVMFVDAEADVRLAQMNTSDLQEKAPVSVEGF
;
A
#
# COMPACT_ATOMS: atom_id res chain seq x y z
N MET A 1 20.22 15.40 -34.60
CA MET A 1 18.79 15.70 -34.37
C MET A 1 18.19 14.49 -33.67
N ILE A 2 17.94 14.59 -32.35
CA ILE A 2 16.58 14.60 -31.73
C ILE A 2 15.90 13.22 -31.96
N ASN A 3 15.56 12.38 -30.97
CA ASN A 3 15.21 12.64 -29.59
C ASN A 3 15.45 11.38 -28.73
N SER A 4 15.80 11.65 -27.47
CA SER A 4 15.71 10.73 -26.34
C SER A 4 14.32 10.08 -26.28
N MET A 5 14.25 8.76 -26.40
CA MET A 5 13.12 7.97 -25.90
C MET A 5 13.58 7.21 -24.65
N CYS A 6 13.86 7.97 -23.59
CA CYS A 6 13.77 7.40 -22.25
C CYS A 6 12.27 7.20 -21.95
N SER A 7 11.75 6.02 -22.29
CA SER A 7 10.52 5.51 -21.71
C SER A 7 10.74 5.31 -20.21
N HIS A 8 10.54 6.35 -19.40
CA HIS A 8 10.43 6.22 -17.95
C HIS A 8 9.04 5.68 -17.60
N ALA A 9 8.78 4.45 -18.03
CA ALA A 9 7.68 3.63 -17.56
C ALA A 9 8.26 2.60 -16.58
N SER A 10 8.78 3.05 -15.45
CA SER A 10 9.28 2.15 -14.42
C SER A 10 9.31 2.82 -13.05
N ASP A 11 8.75 2.11 -12.07
CA ASP A 11 9.18 2.08 -10.66
C ASP A 11 8.27 2.74 -9.63
N ALA A 12 7.00 2.34 -9.54
CA ALA A 12 6.33 2.35 -8.22
C ALA A 12 6.69 1.05 -7.51
N ARG A 13 7.49 1.16 -6.46
CA ARG A 13 8.18 0.04 -5.82
C ARG A 13 8.25 0.26 -4.31
N ILE A 14 8.05 -0.81 -3.57
CA ILE A 14 8.33 -0.81 -2.13
C ILE A 14 9.82 -0.45 -1.92
N GLY A 15 10.08 0.43 -0.95
CA GLY A 15 11.41 0.97 -0.64
C GLY A 15 11.76 2.27 -1.37
N GLU A 16 10.89 2.76 -2.26
CA GLU A 16 11.10 4.00 -3.00
C GLU A 16 11.00 5.23 -2.10
N ARG A 17 11.79 6.27 -2.39
CA ARG A 17 11.74 7.55 -1.67
C ARG A 17 10.50 8.34 -2.06
N ARG A 18 9.89 9.04 -1.10
CA ARG A 18 8.72 9.91 -1.33
C ARG A 18 8.87 10.82 -2.56
N ASP A 19 9.98 11.54 -2.68
CA ASP A 19 10.19 12.50 -3.77
C ASP A 19 10.20 11.83 -5.15
N SER A 20 10.55 10.53 -5.22
CA SER A 20 10.56 9.77 -6.48
C SER A 20 9.15 9.32 -6.86
N ILE A 21 8.37 8.82 -5.89
CA ILE A 21 6.94 8.52 -6.05
C ILE A 21 6.19 9.78 -6.51
N GLU A 22 6.36 10.89 -5.80
CA GLU A 22 5.67 12.15 -6.06
C GLU A 22 6.03 12.73 -7.43
N ARG A 23 7.32 12.71 -7.80
CA ARG A 23 7.77 13.18 -9.12
C ARG A 23 7.05 12.43 -10.24
N ARG A 24 7.03 11.10 -10.20
CA ARG A 24 6.36 10.27 -11.22
C ARG A 24 4.85 10.49 -11.21
N LEU A 25 4.26 10.48 -10.01
CA LEU A 25 2.82 10.56 -9.88
C LEU A 25 2.28 11.91 -10.37
N PHE A 26 2.92 13.02 -9.96
CA PHE A 26 2.52 14.36 -10.35
C PHE A 26 2.81 14.66 -11.83
N ALA A 27 3.91 14.12 -12.38
CA ALA A 27 4.18 14.20 -13.83
C ALA A 27 3.09 13.51 -14.66
N SER A 28 2.37 12.54 -14.07
CA SER A 28 1.31 11.78 -14.71
C SER A 28 -0.11 12.19 -14.28
N GLY A 29 -0.27 13.40 -13.75
CA GLY A 29 -1.58 13.98 -13.41
C GLY A 29 -2.12 13.64 -12.03
N GLY A 30 -1.40 12.86 -11.21
CA GLY A 30 -1.82 12.61 -9.84
C GLY A 30 -1.63 13.82 -8.93
N ILE A 31 -2.27 13.78 -7.76
CA ILE A 31 -2.16 14.79 -6.70
C ILE A 31 -1.99 14.12 -5.35
N VAL A 32 -1.60 14.89 -4.34
CA VAL A 32 -1.69 14.50 -2.94
C VAL A 32 -2.94 15.13 -2.33
N TYR A 33 -3.72 14.36 -1.56
CA TYR A 33 -4.71 14.96 -0.68
C TYR A 33 -3.98 15.78 0.39
N ARG A 34 -4.52 16.96 0.73
CA ARG A 34 -3.94 17.85 1.73
C ARG A 34 -4.94 18.25 2.81
N ASP A 35 -6.18 17.82 2.65
CA ASP A 35 -7.27 18.10 3.56
C ASP A 35 -7.37 16.95 4.57
N ASP A 36 -7.21 17.27 5.85
CA ASP A 36 -7.16 16.28 6.93
C ASP A 36 -8.47 15.49 7.06
N ALA A 37 -9.62 16.10 6.75
CA ALA A 37 -10.92 15.42 6.80
C ALA A 37 -11.04 14.39 5.68
N ILE A 38 -10.60 14.75 4.47
CA ILE A 38 -10.53 13.83 3.34
C ILE A 38 -9.55 12.69 3.66
N GLU A 39 -8.34 12.99 4.12
CA GLU A 39 -7.34 11.98 4.46
C GLU A 39 -7.84 11.01 5.54
N THR A 40 -8.50 11.51 6.56
CA THR A 40 -9.09 10.69 7.63
C THR A 40 -10.19 9.78 7.08
N THR A 41 -11.05 10.31 6.23
CA THR A 41 -12.10 9.52 5.58
C THR A 41 -11.53 8.44 4.66
N ARG A 42 -10.47 8.75 3.89
CA ARG A 42 -9.82 7.77 3.01
C ARG A 42 -9.05 6.70 3.77
N ARG A 43 -8.40 7.05 4.88
CA ARG A 43 -7.69 6.07 5.74
C ARG A 43 -8.63 5.07 6.39
N ARG A 44 -9.89 5.44 6.64
CA ARG A 44 -10.83 4.60 7.37
C ARG A 44 -10.97 3.21 6.73
N GLY A 45 -10.73 2.18 7.54
CA GLY A 45 -10.84 0.78 7.11
C GLY A 45 -9.61 0.25 6.35
N MET A 46 -8.56 1.06 6.14
CA MET A 46 -7.31 0.56 5.57
C MET A 46 -6.58 -0.34 6.59
N PRO A 47 -6.00 -1.47 6.14
CA PRO A 47 -5.43 -2.47 7.04
C PRO A 47 -4.23 -1.95 7.84
N TYR A 48 -3.47 -1.01 7.30
CA TYR A 48 -2.29 -0.45 7.96
C TYR A 48 -2.63 0.46 9.16
N VAL A 49 -3.88 0.95 9.27
CA VAL A 49 -4.26 1.92 10.30
C VAL A 49 -4.03 1.39 11.71
N LYS A 50 -4.38 0.12 11.96
CA LYS A 50 -4.20 -0.53 13.27
C LYS A 50 -2.73 -0.75 13.65
N TYR A 51 -1.80 -0.58 12.71
CA TYR A 51 -0.37 -0.75 12.96
C TYR A 51 0.41 0.56 13.03
N LEU A 52 -0.25 1.70 12.80
CA LEU A 52 0.43 3.00 12.80
C LEU A 52 1.06 3.33 14.16
N GLU A 53 0.48 2.84 15.27
CA GLU A 53 1.02 3.03 16.62
C GLU A 53 2.35 2.29 16.85
N TYR A 54 2.61 1.21 16.10
CA TYR A 54 3.86 0.44 16.19
C TYR A 54 4.95 0.98 15.27
N LEU A 55 4.60 1.85 14.32
CA LEU A 55 5.57 2.46 13.42
C LEU A 55 6.33 3.57 14.16
N SER A 56 7.64 3.63 13.96
CA SER A 56 8.51 4.62 14.60
C SER A 56 8.02 6.06 14.38
N GLY A 57 8.39 7.01 15.24
CA GLY A 57 8.07 8.43 15.08
C GLY A 57 8.55 9.10 13.77
N SER A 58 9.30 8.38 12.93
CA SER A 58 9.67 8.81 11.57
C SER A 58 8.67 8.38 10.48
N SER A 59 7.55 7.76 10.85
CA SER A 59 6.55 7.29 9.90
C SER A 59 5.59 8.39 9.45
N ASP A 60 5.27 8.41 8.16
CA ASP A 60 4.32 9.35 7.55
C ASP A 60 3.38 8.58 6.62
N VAL A 61 2.11 8.96 6.59
CA VAL A 61 1.13 8.37 5.67
C VAL A 61 0.73 9.44 4.67
N ARG A 62 0.85 9.14 3.37
CA ARG A 62 0.34 10.00 2.30
C ARG A 62 -0.70 9.27 1.49
N ILE A 63 -1.72 10.01 1.08
CA ILE A 63 -2.75 9.50 0.19
C ILE A 63 -2.73 10.34 -1.06
N TYR A 64 -2.48 9.68 -2.18
CA TYR A 64 -2.47 10.31 -3.47
C TYR A 64 -3.68 9.88 -4.28
N PHE A 65 -4.15 10.77 -5.14
CA PHE A 65 -5.25 10.47 -6.05
C PHE A 65 -4.83 10.63 -7.50
N LYS A 66 -5.27 9.70 -8.34
CA LYS A 66 -5.13 9.77 -9.80
C LYS A 66 -6.44 9.37 -10.47
N THR A 67 -6.90 10.20 -11.41
CA THR A 67 -8.08 9.91 -12.23
C THR A 67 -7.85 8.70 -13.14
N SER A 68 -8.93 8.02 -13.54
CA SER A 68 -8.82 6.83 -14.41
C SER A 68 -8.37 7.16 -15.83
N ASP A 69 -8.65 8.38 -16.30
CA ASP A 69 -8.26 8.89 -17.61
C ASP A 69 -6.88 9.58 -17.60
N GLY A 70 -6.21 9.63 -16.43
CA GLY A 70 -4.85 10.15 -16.27
C GLY A 70 -4.75 11.68 -16.28
N ARG A 71 -5.86 12.41 -16.40
CA ARG A 71 -5.84 13.88 -16.29
C ARG A 71 -5.67 14.32 -14.85
N ARG A 72 -5.25 15.57 -14.66
CA ARG A 72 -5.28 16.18 -13.33
C ARG A 72 -6.74 16.34 -12.85
N PRO A 73 -7.08 15.90 -11.63
CA PRO A 73 -8.44 16.05 -11.11
C PRO A 73 -8.81 17.52 -10.91
N ALA A 74 -10.08 17.85 -11.14
CA ALA A 74 -10.66 19.14 -10.81
C ALA A 74 -10.96 19.21 -9.30
N SER A 75 -11.03 20.42 -8.74
CA SER A 75 -11.34 20.61 -7.31
C SER A 75 -12.69 20.01 -6.92
N SER A 76 -13.68 20.02 -7.82
CA SER A 76 -14.99 19.41 -7.61
C SER A 76 -14.96 17.88 -7.53
N GLU A 77 -13.86 17.23 -7.92
CA GLU A 77 -13.70 15.78 -7.82
C GLU A 77 -13.01 15.36 -6.52
N LEU A 78 -12.55 16.33 -5.73
CA LEU A 78 -11.86 16.12 -4.46
C LEU A 78 -12.86 16.25 -3.30
N GLU A 79 -13.90 15.44 -3.35
CA GLU A 79 -14.94 15.40 -2.34
C GLU A 79 -14.63 14.38 -1.23
N GLU A 80 -15.01 14.71 -0.01
CA GLU A 80 -14.82 13.86 1.17
C GLU A 80 -15.60 12.54 1.06
N ARG A 81 -16.89 12.61 0.69
CA ARG A 81 -17.83 11.49 0.85
C ARG A 81 -17.56 10.30 -0.05
N ARG A 82 -17.17 10.54 -1.31
CA ARG A 82 -16.97 9.49 -2.30
C ARG A 82 -15.70 9.74 -3.08
N MET A 83 -14.98 8.66 -3.32
CA MET A 83 -13.85 8.67 -4.23
C MET A 83 -14.36 8.83 -5.68
N SER A 84 -13.84 9.85 -6.37
CA SER A 84 -14.07 10.05 -7.80
C SER A 84 -13.48 8.91 -8.63
N ASN A 85 -13.85 8.83 -9.91
CA ASN A 85 -13.42 7.72 -10.76
C ASN A 85 -11.90 7.70 -10.95
N GLY A 86 -11.20 6.84 -10.21
CA GLY A 86 -9.74 6.83 -10.20
C GLY A 86 -9.14 5.83 -9.23
N TRP A 87 -7.98 6.20 -8.73
CA TRP A 87 -7.11 5.44 -7.85
C TRP A 87 -6.69 6.28 -6.65
N ASP A 88 -6.88 5.73 -5.46
CA ASP A 88 -6.25 6.20 -4.23
C ASP A 88 -5.01 5.33 -4.02
N LEU A 89 -3.85 5.95 -3.93
CA LEU A 89 -2.60 5.30 -3.54
C LEU A 89 -2.26 5.77 -2.13
N HIS A 90 -2.38 4.86 -1.18
CA HIS A 90 -1.94 5.07 0.19
C HIS A 90 -0.52 4.59 0.31
N VAL A 91 0.38 5.44 0.78
CA VAL A 91 1.78 5.09 1.01
C VAL A 91 2.11 5.37 2.46
N VAL A 92 2.56 4.32 3.16
CA VAL A 92 3.15 4.44 4.48
C VAL A 92 4.66 4.50 4.30
N TYR A 93 5.25 5.60 4.72
CA TYR A 93 6.69 5.82 4.70
C TYR A 93 7.28 5.56 6.08
N VAL A 94 8.45 4.91 6.14
CA VAL A 94 9.29 4.80 7.34
C VAL A 94 10.71 5.20 6.94
N GLY A 95 11.33 6.13 7.67
CA GLY A 95 12.65 6.66 7.29
C GLY A 95 12.66 7.31 5.88
N GLY A 96 11.51 7.82 5.43
CA GLY A 96 11.34 8.46 4.11
C GLY A 96 11.25 7.51 2.91
N LYS A 97 11.13 6.19 3.13
CA LYS A 97 10.95 5.16 2.10
C LYS A 97 9.60 4.45 2.25
N SER A 98 8.96 4.07 1.15
CA SER A 98 7.69 3.33 1.18
C SER A 98 7.92 1.95 1.80
N VAL A 99 7.08 1.58 2.75
CA VAL A 99 7.08 0.24 3.37
C VAL A 99 5.76 -0.49 3.19
N ILE A 100 4.67 0.27 3.01
CA ILE A 100 3.34 -0.25 2.68
C ILE A 100 2.76 0.63 1.59
N GLU A 101 2.24 0.01 0.54
CA GLU A 101 1.51 0.69 -0.51
C GLU A 101 0.16 0.00 -0.73
N VAL A 102 -0.94 0.75 -0.64
CA VAL A 102 -2.29 0.25 -0.95
C VAL A 102 -2.83 1.00 -2.16
N TYR A 103 -3.10 0.26 -3.22
CA TYR A 103 -3.72 0.75 -4.45
C TYR A 103 -5.20 0.43 -4.39
N LYS A 104 -6.04 1.45 -4.28
CA LYS A 104 -7.50 1.32 -4.19
C LYS A 104 -8.16 1.92 -5.42
N ARG A 105 -9.00 1.14 -6.10
CA ARG A 105 -9.77 1.53 -7.29
C ARG A 105 -11.19 1.90 -6.90
N SER A 106 -11.73 2.99 -7.45
CA SER A 106 -13.11 3.41 -7.16
C SER A 106 -14.22 2.47 -7.68
N GLN A 107 -13.91 1.57 -8.64
CA GLN A 107 -14.89 0.72 -9.34
C GLN A 107 -14.56 -0.80 -9.27
N GLY A 108 -13.66 -1.21 -8.36
CA GLY A 108 -13.14 -2.58 -8.33
C GLY A 108 -11.95 -2.77 -9.27
N ILE A 109 -11.00 -3.61 -8.87
CA ILE A 109 -9.78 -3.87 -9.63
C ILE A 109 -10.04 -5.01 -10.61
N THR A 110 -9.88 -4.73 -11.91
CA THR A 110 -9.91 -5.76 -12.95
C THR A 110 -8.66 -6.66 -12.88
N GLU A 111 -8.73 -7.85 -13.46
CA GLU A 111 -7.57 -8.75 -13.54
C GLU A 111 -6.39 -8.10 -14.28
N HIS A 112 -6.67 -7.35 -15.35
CA HIS A 112 -5.64 -6.62 -16.09
C HIS A 112 -4.95 -5.55 -15.23
N GLU A 113 -5.72 -4.74 -14.49
CA GLU A 113 -5.15 -3.74 -13.57
C GLU A 113 -4.35 -4.41 -12.45
N PHE A 114 -4.84 -5.52 -11.89
CA PHE A 114 -4.11 -6.29 -10.89
C PHE A 114 -2.77 -6.79 -11.44
N ASN A 115 -2.78 -7.47 -12.59
CA ASN A 115 -1.58 -7.99 -13.22
C ASN A 115 -0.59 -6.87 -13.57
N HIS A 116 -1.08 -5.70 -13.97
CA HIS A 116 -0.24 -4.53 -14.20
C HIS A 116 0.44 -4.04 -12.91
N LEU A 117 -0.29 -3.94 -11.80
CA LEU A 117 0.28 -3.56 -10.50
C LEU A 117 1.32 -4.59 -10.03
N MET A 118 1.05 -5.88 -10.20
CA MET A 118 2.03 -6.94 -9.91
C MET A 118 3.30 -6.76 -10.76
N ALA A 119 3.17 -6.49 -12.05
CA ALA A 119 4.33 -6.27 -12.93
C ALA A 119 5.15 -5.02 -12.54
N LEU A 120 4.50 -3.94 -12.10
CA LEU A 120 5.18 -2.73 -11.61
C LEU A 120 6.07 -3.02 -10.39
N HIS A 121 5.58 -3.83 -9.45
CA HIS A 121 6.29 -4.21 -8.22
C HIS A 121 7.20 -5.44 -8.39
N ALA A 122 7.28 -6.01 -9.58
CA ALA A 122 8.09 -7.19 -9.84
C ALA A 122 9.60 -6.88 -9.91
N GLU A 123 9.99 -5.70 -10.39
CA GLU A 123 11.40 -5.23 -10.41
C GLU A 123 12.43 -6.14 -11.09
N GLY A 124 11.99 -7.00 -12.03
CA GLY A 124 12.85 -8.01 -12.66
C GLY A 124 12.85 -9.37 -11.96
N SER A 125 12.17 -9.48 -10.82
CA SER A 125 11.76 -10.73 -10.17
C SER A 125 10.41 -11.22 -10.68
N PHE A 126 9.94 -12.35 -10.18
CA PHE A 126 8.59 -12.86 -10.41
C PHE A 126 7.82 -13.09 -9.10
N TRP A 127 6.51 -13.23 -9.22
CA TRP A 127 5.62 -13.47 -8.08
C TRP A 127 5.27 -14.94 -7.93
N LYS A 128 5.40 -15.45 -6.71
CA LYS A 128 4.98 -16.80 -6.32
C LYS A 128 3.67 -16.70 -5.55
N ARG A 129 2.71 -17.55 -5.90
CA ARG A 129 1.49 -17.70 -5.11
C ARG A 129 1.79 -18.60 -3.91
N VAL A 130 1.34 -18.19 -2.75
CA VAL A 130 1.62 -18.87 -1.48
C VAL A 130 0.46 -19.80 -1.14
N SER A 131 0.76 -21.04 -0.78
CA SER A 131 -0.23 -22.05 -0.39
C SER A 131 -0.85 -21.71 0.98
N GLN A 132 -1.88 -22.45 1.41
CA GLN A 132 -2.47 -22.23 2.74
C GLN A 132 -1.55 -22.75 3.85
N GLU A 133 -0.83 -23.83 3.59
CA GLU A 133 0.16 -24.41 4.50
C GLU A 133 1.32 -23.45 4.73
N GLU A 134 1.89 -22.90 3.65
CA GLU A 134 2.95 -21.88 3.72
C GLU A 134 2.48 -20.63 4.48
N LYS A 135 1.23 -20.18 4.25
CA LYS A 135 0.67 -19.04 5.00
C LYS A 135 0.51 -19.30 6.50
N ALA A 136 0.28 -20.54 6.91
CA ALA A 136 0.07 -20.89 8.31
C ALA A 136 1.39 -20.91 9.11
N GLU A 137 2.50 -21.19 8.44
CA GLU A 137 3.84 -21.20 9.04
C GLU A 137 4.47 -19.79 9.08
N GLU A 138 4.01 -18.89 8.21
CA GLU A 138 4.58 -17.56 8.04
C GLU A 138 3.99 -16.54 9.02
N VAL A 139 4.88 -15.84 9.73
CA VAL A 139 4.50 -14.70 10.58
C VAL A 139 4.17 -13.50 9.70
N SER A 140 2.97 -12.94 9.85
CA SER A 140 2.53 -11.80 9.05
C SER A 140 1.47 -10.97 9.78
N ALA A 141 1.62 -9.65 9.74
CA ALA A 141 0.66 -8.70 10.31
C ALA A 141 -0.60 -8.64 9.43
N PHE A 142 -0.39 -8.68 8.12
CA PHE A 142 -1.44 -8.47 7.16
C PHE A 142 -1.97 -9.75 6.53
N GLY A 143 -1.22 -10.85 6.60
CA GLY A 143 -1.33 -11.99 5.69
C GLY A 143 -0.96 -11.60 4.26
N PHE A 144 -0.72 -12.59 3.39
CA PHE A 144 -0.39 -12.36 1.99
C PHE A 144 -0.83 -13.51 1.09
N ASP A 145 -1.02 -13.22 -0.19
CA ASP A 145 -1.38 -14.21 -1.21
C ASP A 145 -0.23 -14.50 -2.16
N MET A 146 0.66 -13.52 -2.31
CA MET A 146 1.80 -13.58 -3.20
C MET A 146 3.06 -13.13 -2.46
N LEU A 147 4.16 -13.78 -2.75
CA LEU A 147 5.50 -13.42 -2.30
C LEU A 147 6.38 -13.23 -3.53
N ARG A 148 7.10 -12.12 -3.61
CA ARG A 148 8.09 -11.91 -4.66
C ARG A 148 9.23 -12.91 -4.48
N ASP A 149 9.81 -13.41 -5.56
CA ASP A 149 10.76 -14.54 -5.51
C ASP A 149 11.99 -14.31 -4.61
N ASP A 150 12.36 -13.04 -4.41
CA ASP A 150 13.45 -12.54 -3.57
C ASP A 150 13.09 -12.47 -2.08
N GLY A 151 11.82 -12.74 -1.74
CA GLY A 151 11.30 -12.72 -0.38
C GLY A 151 11.10 -11.31 0.19
N GLN A 152 11.34 -10.25 -0.58
CA GLN A 152 11.38 -8.88 -0.04
C GLN A 152 10.00 -8.22 0.01
N VAL A 153 9.10 -8.57 -0.90
CA VAL A 153 7.77 -7.94 -1.00
C VAL A 153 6.68 -8.98 -0.96
N ARG A 154 5.69 -8.73 -0.10
CA ARG A 154 4.44 -9.49 0.00
C ARG A 154 3.31 -8.71 -0.64
N ALA A 155 2.38 -9.40 -1.29
CA ALA A 155 1.19 -8.78 -1.85
C ALA A 155 -0.09 -9.50 -1.42
N LYS A 156 -1.16 -8.72 -1.19
CA LYS A 156 -2.46 -9.21 -0.77
C LYS A 156 -3.59 -8.44 -1.44
N LYS A 157 -4.60 -9.15 -1.95
CA LYS A 157 -5.86 -8.51 -2.36
C LYS A 157 -6.70 -8.16 -1.13
N ILE A 158 -7.27 -6.97 -1.14
CA ILE A 158 -8.13 -6.46 -0.07
C ILE A 158 -9.50 -6.21 -0.69
N GLY A 159 -10.43 -7.13 -0.44
CA GLY A 159 -11.74 -7.11 -1.10
C GLY A 159 -11.62 -7.16 -2.62
N ALA A 160 -12.58 -6.52 -3.30
CA ALA A 160 -12.63 -6.48 -4.77
C ALA A 160 -11.91 -5.26 -5.36
N ASP A 161 -11.56 -4.27 -4.54
CA ASP A 161 -11.20 -2.93 -5.02
C ASP A 161 -9.83 -2.45 -4.57
N ALA A 162 -9.07 -3.23 -3.81
CA ALA A 162 -7.74 -2.87 -3.36
C ALA A 162 -6.73 -4.01 -3.45
N VAL A 163 -5.47 -3.63 -3.66
CA VAL A 163 -4.30 -4.50 -3.50
C VAL A 163 -3.28 -3.77 -2.63
N MET A 164 -2.64 -4.52 -1.74
CA MET A 164 -1.58 -4.01 -0.89
C MET A 164 -0.28 -4.73 -1.22
N PHE A 165 0.79 -3.95 -1.24
CA PHE A 165 2.18 -4.39 -1.27
C PHE A 165 2.83 -3.96 0.04
N VAL A 166 3.64 -4.84 0.62
CA VAL A 166 4.31 -4.58 1.89
C VAL A 166 5.71 -5.17 1.89
N ASP A 167 6.65 -4.42 2.46
CA ASP A 167 7.98 -4.90 2.79
C ASP A 167 7.87 -6.08 3.77
N ALA A 168 8.46 -7.23 3.42
CA ALA A 168 8.30 -8.46 4.19
C ALA A 168 8.87 -8.36 5.61
N GLU A 169 9.98 -7.64 5.79
CA GLU A 169 10.59 -7.42 7.11
C GLU A 169 9.70 -6.52 7.97
N ALA A 170 9.14 -5.46 7.39
CA ALA A 170 8.17 -4.60 8.07
C ALA A 170 6.90 -5.37 8.48
N ASP A 171 6.35 -6.22 7.60
CA ASP A 171 5.18 -7.07 7.90
C ASP A 171 5.43 -8.00 9.09
N VAL A 172 6.57 -8.69 9.13
CA VAL A 172 6.95 -9.57 10.25
C VAL A 172 7.11 -8.78 11.54
N ARG A 173 7.83 -7.65 11.51
CA ARG A 173 8.04 -6.81 12.71
C ARG A 173 6.73 -6.30 13.29
N LEU A 174 5.82 -5.82 12.44
CA LEU A 174 4.50 -5.37 12.85
C LEU A 174 3.68 -6.49 13.50
N ALA A 175 3.80 -7.72 13.00
CA ALA A 175 3.12 -8.87 13.57
C ALA A 175 3.63 -9.15 14.99
N GLN A 176 4.95 -9.17 15.16
CA GLN A 176 5.62 -9.43 16.43
C GLN A 176 5.28 -8.36 17.47
N MET A 177 5.33 -7.08 17.10
CA MET A 177 4.97 -5.97 17.99
C MET A 177 3.51 -6.09 18.45
N ASN A 178 2.59 -6.34 17.52
CA ASN A 178 1.18 -6.52 17.86
C ASN A 178 0.93 -7.74 18.76
N THR A 179 1.63 -8.86 18.53
CA THR A 179 1.52 -10.04 19.41
C THR A 179 2.06 -9.74 20.81
N SER A 180 3.20 -9.05 20.93
CA SER A 180 3.77 -8.65 22.22
C SER A 180 2.80 -7.75 22.99
N ASP A 181 2.25 -6.73 22.34
CA ASP A 181 1.29 -5.80 22.94
C ASP A 181 0.02 -6.52 23.43
N LEU A 182 -0.49 -7.48 22.64
CA LEU A 182 -1.65 -8.28 23.02
C LEU A 182 -1.35 -9.21 24.22
N GLN A 183 -0.14 -9.74 24.32
CA GLN A 183 0.29 -10.55 25.46
C GLN A 183 0.42 -9.71 26.74
N GLU A 184 0.98 -8.51 26.65
CA GLU A 184 1.08 -7.59 27.81
C GLU A 184 -0.29 -7.09 28.28
N LYS A 185 -1.21 -6.85 27.35
CA LYS A 185 -2.57 -6.37 27.63
C LYS A 185 -3.56 -7.51 27.94
N ALA A 186 -3.10 -8.77 27.95
CA ALA A 186 -3.96 -9.92 28.18
C ALA A 186 -4.62 -9.83 29.57
N PRO A 187 -5.97 -9.79 29.65
CA PRO A 187 -6.64 -9.64 30.92
C PRO A 187 -6.50 -10.92 31.74
N VAL A 188 -6.11 -10.81 33.01
CA VAL A 188 -6.04 -11.97 33.93
C VAL A 188 -7.40 -12.69 34.07
N SER A 189 -8.50 -12.01 33.74
CA SER A 189 -9.87 -12.55 33.83
C SER A 189 -10.22 -13.63 32.80
N VAL A 190 -9.37 -13.94 31.81
CA VAL A 190 -9.53 -15.16 30.99
C VAL A 190 -8.98 -16.41 31.67
N GLU A 191 -8.24 -16.29 32.77
CA GLU A 191 -7.88 -17.43 33.61
C GLU A 191 -9.09 -17.84 34.47
N GLY A 192 -9.81 -18.88 34.04
CA GLY A 192 -10.90 -19.49 34.81
C GLY A 192 -12.31 -19.40 34.21
N PHE A 193 -12.45 -18.91 32.98
CA PHE A 193 -13.61 -19.22 32.12
C PHE A 193 -13.47 -20.60 31.48
#